data_AF-A0A6L8UFL2-F1
#
_entry.id   AF-A0A6L8UFL2-F1
#
_cell.length_a   1.000
_cell.length_b   1.000
_cell.length_c   1.000
_cell.angle_alpha   90.00
_cell.angle_beta   90.00
_cell.angle_gamma   90.00
#
_symmetry.space_group_name_H-M   'P 1'
#
loop_
_entity.id
_entity.type
_entity.pdbx_description
1 polymer ?
#
loop_
_entity_poly.entity_id
_entity_poly.type
_entity_poly.pdbx_seq_one_letter_code
_entity_poly.pdbx_strand_id
1 'polypeptide(L)'
;MQVGFEKKLLELGLSYSMDNGDFYTISSQTDSGNRINVHLIASSPSIKQKHGSKNGNETEAIGLFKFKQLATETKPDFFIFALRIPFKIEPDFLIIPKEELKRRVLNRNLRYNLSKKYEMVFWIMLDGSIYETTGISPEAEWYYLSCSDNGRMADNTDLDYTAFLNNWGLLNL
;
A
#
# COMPACT_ATOMS: atom_id res chain seq x y z
N MET A 1 -8.72 -10.43 -4.31
CA MET A 1 -8.23 -9.03 -4.27
C MET A 1 -8.89 -8.22 -5.36
N GLN A 2 -8.68 -8.56 -6.63
CA GLN A 2 -9.32 -7.91 -7.78
C GLN A 2 -10.85 -7.80 -7.69
N VAL A 3 -11.56 -8.91 -7.51
CA VAL A 3 -13.04 -8.89 -7.39
C VAL A 3 -13.52 -7.97 -6.26
N GLY A 4 -12.80 -7.92 -5.14
CA GLY A 4 -13.12 -7.01 -4.03
C GLY A 4 -12.87 -5.55 -4.38
N PHE A 5 -11.81 -5.27 -5.14
CA PHE A 5 -11.51 -3.92 -5.64
C PHE A 5 -12.59 -3.43 -6.59
N GLU A 6 -12.93 -4.24 -7.61
CA GLU A 6 -13.94 -3.94 -8.61
C GLU A 6 -15.33 -3.73 -7.97
N LYS A 7 -15.73 -4.63 -7.05
CA LYS A 7 -16.95 -4.46 -6.25
C LYS A 7 -16.94 -3.13 -5.51
N LYS A 8 -15.81 -2.75 -4.90
CA LYS A 8 -15.70 -1.49 -4.16
C LYS A 8 -15.84 -0.26 -5.06
N LEU A 9 -15.28 -0.28 -6.27
CA LEU A 9 -15.47 0.79 -7.24
C LEU A 9 -16.96 0.96 -7.61
N LEU A 10 -17.66 -0.14 -7.85
CA LEU A 10 -19.10 -0.11 -8.15
C LEU A 10 -19.93 0.43 -6.98
N GLU A 11 -19.62 0.04 -5.74
CA GLU A 11 -20.26 0.57 -4.53
C GLU A 11 -20.07 2.09 -4.38
N LEU A 12 -18.95 2.63 -4.87
CA LEU A 12 -18.65 4.06 -4.86
C LEU A 12 -19.26 4.82 -6.06
N GLY A 13 -20.02 4.14 -6.93
CA GLY A 13 -20.60 4.75 -8.13
C GLY A 13 -19.57 5.10 -9.20
N LEU A 14 -18.40 4.45 -9.19
CA LEU A 14 -17.33 4.66 -10.16
C LEU A 14 -17.44 3.67 -11.32
N SER A 15 -17.03 4.13 -12.50
CA SER A 15 -16.82 3.28 -13.68
C SER A 15 -15.35 2.97 -13.84
N TYR A 16 -15.03 1.76 -14.29
CA TYR A 16 -13.65 1.35 -14.54
C TYR A 16 -13.51 0.56 -15.84
N SER A 17 -12.33 0.67 -16.45
CA SER A 17 -11.85 -0.25 -17.48
C SER A 17 -10.51 -0.82 -17.04
N MET A 18 -10.34 -2.12 -17.22
CA MET A 18 -9.07 -2.79 -16.94
C MET A 18 -8.22 -2.82 -18.21
N ASP A 19 -7.00 -2.32 -18.10
CA ASP A 19 -5.97 -2.43 -19.12
C ASP A 19 -5.10 -3.68 -18.86
N ASN A 20 -4.06 -3.91 -19.68
CA ASN A 20 -3.16 -5.03 -19.46
C ASN A 20 -2.35 -4.88 -18.15
N GLY A 21 -2.25 -5.96 -17.36
CA GLY A 21 -1.28 -6.08 -16.27
C GLY A 21 -1.65 -5.40 -14.96
N ASP A 22 -2.90 -5.54 -14.51
CA ASP A 22 -3.43 -4.98 -13.25
C ASP A 22 -3.54 -3.44 -13.20
N PHE A 23 -3.55 -2.80 -14.37
CA PHE A 23 -3.82 -1.37 -14.53
C PHE A 23 -5.30 -1.12 -14.79
N TYR A 24 -5.84 -0.07 -14.17
CA TYR A 24 -7.22 0.34 -14.32
C TYR A 24 -7.29 1.81 -14.66
N THR A 25 -8.17 2.18 -15.58
CA THR A 25 -8.64 3.55 -15.74
C THR A 25 -9.97 3.67 -15.00
N ILE A 26 -10.07 4.61 -14.06
CA ILE A 26 -11.25 4.86 -13.25
C ILE A 26 -11.80 6.24 -13.58
N SER A 27 -13.12 6.36 -13.63
CA SER A 27 -13.84 7.60 -13.92
C SER A 27 -15.11 7.72 -13.09
N SER A 28 -15.54 8.95 -12.86
CA SER A 28 -16.87 9.23 -12.34
C SER A 28 -17.94 8.85 -13.39
N GLN A 29 -19.06 8.29 -12.95
CA GLN A 29 -20.20 8.03 -13.83
C GLN A 29 -20.92 9.31 -14.26
N THR A 30 -20.81 10.38 -13.48
CA THR A 30 -21.53 11.64 -13.69
C THR A 30 -20.68 12.72 -14.36
N ASP A 31 -19.36 12.65 -14.23
CA ASP A 31 -18.41 13.56 -14.86
C ASP A 31 -17.46 12.80 -15.79
N SER A 32 -17.67 12.97 -17.10
CA SER A 32 -16.92 12.24 -18.13
C SER A 32 -15.51 12.78 -18.36
N GLY A 33 -15.15 13.90 -17.71
CA GLY A 33 -13.87 14.58 -17.92
C GLY A 33 -12.71 14.02 -17.09
N ASN A 34 -12.96 13.64 -15.83
CA ASN A 34 -11.89 13.22 -14.91
C ASN A 34 -11.69 11.70 -14.93
N ARG A 35 -10.49 11.31 -15.35
CA ARG A 35 -10.02 9.92 -15.36
C ARG A 35 -8.72 9.83 -14.60
N ILE A 36 -8.59 8.81 -13.76
CA ILE A 36 -7.34 8.47 -13.09
C ILE A 36 -6.91 7.07 -13.48
N ASN A 37 -5.61 6.87 -13.56
CA ASN A 37 -5.01 5.58 -13.80
C ASN A 37 -4.54 5.01 -12.46
N VAL A 38 -4.86 3.76 -12.18
CA VAL A 38 -4.41 3.09 -10.96
C VAL A 38 -3.76 1.76 -11.28
N HIS A 39 -2.77 1.39 -10.47
CA HIS A 39 -2.12 0.09 -10.54
C HIS A 39 -2.47 -0.70 -9.28
N LEU A 40 -3.24 -1.77 -9.46
CA LEU A 40 -3.63 -2.67 -8.38
C LEU A 40 -2.53 -3.69 -8.13
N ILE A 41 -2.04 -3.77 -6.89
CA ILE A 41 -0.98 -4.71 -6.49
C ILE A 41 -1.52 -5.58 -5.36
N ALA A 42 -1.72 -6.86 -5.63
CA ALA A 42 -2.17 -7.82 -4.64
C ALA A 42 -1.02 -8.29 -3.73
N SER A 43 -1.33 -8.49 -2.45
CA SER A 43 -0.39 -9.06 -1.49
C SER A 43 -0.01 -10.50 -1.87
N SER A 44 1.28 -10.78 -1.86
CA SER A 44 1.85 -12.13 -1.91
C SER A 44 1.84 -12.79 -0.52
N PRO A 45 1.88 -14.13 -0.44
CA PRO A 45 2.05 -14.83 0.83
C PRO A 45 3.32 -14.37 1.58
N SER A 46 3.17 -13.95 2.83
CA SER A 46 4.27 -13.55 3.70
C SER A 46 4.71 -14.69 4.63
N ILE A 47 6.01 -14.83 4.84
CA ILE A 47 6.59 -15.74 5.86
C ILE A 47 6.90 -14.92 7.12
N LYS A 48 6.26 -15.22 8.25
CA LYS A 48 6.45 -14.48 9.53
C LYS A 48 7.90 -14.47 9.99
N GLN A 49 8.63 -15.59 9.87
CA GLN A 49 10.05 -15.66 10.25
C GLN A 49 10.95 -14.78 9.39
N LYS A 50 10.52 -14.37 8.19
CA LYS A 50 11.33 -13.50 7.32
C LYS A 50 10.88 -12.05 7.38
N HIS A 51 9.56 -11.82 7.35
CA HIS A 51 8.98 -10.50 7.15
C HIS A 51 8.29 -9.94 8.41
N GLY A 52 8.19 -10.73 9.48
CA GLY A 52 7.62 -10.27 10.75
C GLY A 52 8.70 -9.75 11.71
N SER A 53 8.23 -9.31 12.87
CA SER A 53 9.07 -8.77 13.95
C SER A 53 10.17 -9.72 14.41
N LYS A 54 11.32 -9.13 14.73
CA LYS A 54 12.48 -9.76 15.37
C LYS A 54 12.58 -9.46 16.86
N ASN A 55 11.92 -8.41 17.34
CA ASN A 55 11.95 -8.00 18.74
C ASN A 55 10.61 -8.20 19.49
N GLY A 56 9.68 -8.95 18.89
CA GLY A 56 8.40 -9.26 19.54
C GLY A 56 7.31 -8.19 19.39
N ASN A 57 7.47 -7.23 18.48
CA ASN A 57 6.37 -6.35 18.09
C ASN A 57 5.22 -7.17 17.49
N GLU A 58 4.05 -7.05 18.09
CA GLU A 58 2.86 -7.74 17.64
C GLU A 58 2.29 -7.07 16.38
N THR A 59 2.04 -7.90 15.36
CA THR A 59 1.43 -7.46 14.10
C THR A 59 0.16 -8.25 13.84
N GLU A 60 -0.90 -7.54 13.49
CA GLU A 60 -2.18 -8.12 13.08
C GLU A 60 -2.01 -8.83 11.73
N ALA A 61 -1.37 -8.15 10.78
CA ALA A 61 -1.16 -8.65 9.43
C ALA A 61 0.17 -8.16 8.84
N ILE A 62 0.64 -8.88 7.82
CA ILE A 62 1.82 -8.51 7.03
C ILE A 62 1.39 -8.45 5.57
N GLY A 63 1.50 -7.26 4.97
CA GLY A 63 1.32 -7.06 3.54
C GLY A 63 2.65 -7.15 2.81
N LEU A 64 2.93 -8.28 2.13
CA LEU A 64 4.10 -8.42 1.26
C LEU A 64 3.69 -8.14 -0.19
N PHE A 65 4.33 -7.17 -0.84
CA PHE A 65 4.00 -6.76 -2.20
C PHE A 65 5.22 -6.82 -3.08
N LYS A 66 5.06 -7.43 -4.25
CA LYS A 66 6.12 -7.54 -5.26
C LYS A 66 5.60 -6.99 -6.56
N PHE A 67 6.20 -5.90 -7.02
CA PHE A 67 5.75 -5.23 -8.24
C PHE A 67 6.95 -4.71 -9.02
N LYS A 68 6.77 -4.52 -10.32
CA LYS A 68 7.70 -3.75 -11.14
C LYS A 68 7.00 -2.47 -11.53
N GLN A 69 7.74 -1.38 -11.51
CA GLN A 69 7.30 -0.23 -12.27
C GLN A 69 7.49 -0.59 -13.74
N LEU A 70 6.41 -0.95 -14.42
CA LEU A 70 6.47 -1.21 -15.84
C LEU A 70 6.83 0.11 -16.53
N ALA A 71 7.68 0.03 -17.55
CA ALA A 71 7.85 1.10 -18.52
C ALA A 71 6.64 1.12 -19.46
N THR A 72 5.43 1.25 -18.90
CA THR A 72 4.20 1.46 -19.67
C THR A 72 4.13 2.92 -20.12
N GLU A 73 3.48 3.17 -21.26
CA GLU A 73 3.17 4.54 -21.70
C GLU A 73 2.26 5.25 -20.68
N THR A 74 1.33 4.51 -20.07
CA THR A 74 0.47 4.98 -18.98
C THR A 74 1.14 4.75 -17.63
N LYS A 75 1.51 5.83 -16.95
CA LYS A 75 2.00 5.80 -15.56
C LYS A 75 0.81 5.94 -14.61
N PRO A 76 0.72 5.13 -13.55
CA PRO A 76 -0.41 5.22 -12.63
C PRO A 76 -0.37 6.56 -11.88
N ASP A 77 -1.53 7.11 -11.60
CA ASP A 77 -1.74 8.24 -10.68
C ASP A 77 -1.74 7.75 -9.24
N PHE A 78 -2.24 6.53 -9.01
CA PHE A 78 -2.25 5.86 -7.70
C PHE A 78 -1.74 4.42 -7.76
N PHE A 79 -1.07 4.00 -6.70
CA PHE A 79 -0.83 2.59 -6.41
C PHE A 79 -1.83 2.12 -5.37
N ILE A 80 -2.52 1.01 -5.66
CA ILE A 80 -3.49 0.40 -4.76
C ILE A 80 -2.93 -0.93 -4.28
N PHE A 81 -2.48 -1.00 -3.03
CA PHE A 81 -1.98 -2.24 -2.45
C PHE A 81 -3.11 -2.96 -1.72
N ALA A 82 -3.56 -4.07 -2.29
CA ALA A 82 -4.65 -4.87 -1.75
C ALA A 82 -4.11 -5.99 -0.86
N LEU A 83 -4.51 -6.01 0.41
CA LEU A 83 -4.17 -7.05 1.38
C LEU A 83 -5.38 -7.56 2.14
N ARG A 84 -5.26 -8.76 2.70
CA ARG A 84 -6.29 -9.33 3.57
C ARG A 84 -5.78 -9.34 4.98
N ILE A 85 -6.40 -8.53 5.84
CA ILE A 85 -6.18 -8.61 7.28
C ILE A 85 -6.90 -9.87 7.80
N PRO A 86 -6.27 -10.67 8.68
CA PRO A 86 -6.92 -11.82 9.29
C PRO A 86 -8.30 -11.47 9.87
N PHE A 87 -9.23 -12.42 9.84
CA PHE A 87 -10.60 -12.28 10.36
C PHE A 87 -11.53 -11.32 9.60
N LYS A 88 -11.03 -10.50 8.66
CA LYS A 88 -11.87 -9.71 7.77
C LYS A 88 -12.29 -10.50 6.52
N ILE A 89 -13.58 -10.38 6.18
CA ILE A 89 -14.15 -11.00 4.98
C ILE A 89 -13.65 -10.26 3.73
N GLU A 90 -13.79 -8.93 3.73
CA GLU A 90 -13.40 -8.08 2.61
C GLU A 90 -11.91 -7.69 2.70
N PRO A 91 -11.24 -7.52 1.54
CA PRO A 91 -9.86 -7.02 1.52
C PRO A 91 -9.80 -5.55 1.92
N ASP A 92 -8.65 -5.16 2.47
CA ASP A 92 -8.27 -3.78 2.71
C ASP A 92 -7.37 -3.27 1.58
N PHE A 93 -7.36 -1.95 1.39
CA PHE A 93 -6.63 -1.29 0.31
C PHE A 93 -5.83 -0.11 0.84
N LEU A 94 -4.51 -0.13 0.66
CA LEU A 94 -3.68 1.06 0.82
C LEU A 94 -3.65 1.83 -0.49
N ILE A 95 -4.20 3.05 -0.47
CA ILE A 95 -4.40 3.90 -1.64
C ILE A 95 -3.38 5.03 -1.60
N ILE A 96 -2.32 4.94 -2.40
CA ILE A 96 -1.16 5.83 -2.27
C ILE A 96 -0.94 6.58 -3.59
N PRO A 97 -0.93 7.93 -3.58
CA PRO A 97 -0.57 8.72 -4.75
C PRO A 97 0.83 8.39 -5.26
N LYS A 98 1.03 8.34 -6.59
CA LYS A 98 2.33 8.04 -7.21
C LYS A 98 3.44 8.93 -6.66
N GLU A 99 3.22 10.25 -6.61
CA GLU A 99 4.26 11.19 -6.19
C GLU A 99 4.63 11.02 -4.71
N GLU A 100 3.66 10.65 -3.87
CA GLU A 100 3.91 10.39 -2.44
C GLU A 100 4.68 9.09 -2.23
N LEU A 101 4.30 8.00 -2.91
CA LEU A 101 5.06 6.75 -2.88
C LEU A 101 6.50 6.97 -3.37
N LYS A 102 6.65 7.70 -4.49
CA LYS A 102 7.96 8.04 -5.05
C LYS A 102 8.80 8.85 -4.07
N ARG A 103 8.22 9.89 -3.45
CA ARG A 103 8.90 10.73 -2.44
C ARG A 103 9.42 9.89 -1.28
N ARG A 104 8.57 9.04 -0.69
CA ARG A 104 8.93 8.17 0.44
C ARG A 104 9.98 7.13 0.09
N VAL A 105 9.89 6.50 -1.09
CA VAL A 105 10.89 5.54 -1.56
C VAL A 105 12.24 6.20 -1.82
N LEU A 106 12.26 7.41 -2.43
CA LEU A 106 13.48 8.16 -2.70
C LEU A 106 14.18 8.61 -1.41
N ASN A 107 13.41 9.07 -0.41
CA ASN A 107 13.95 9.50 0.89
C ASN A 107 14.68 8.38 1.63
N ARG A 108 14.37 7.11 1.37
CA ARG A 108 15.02 5.96 2.01
C ARG A 108 16.38 5.56 1.41
N ASN A 109 16.96 6.34 0.48
CA ASN A 109 18.23 6.00 -0.20
C ASN A 109 18.26 4.62 -0.88
N LEU A 110 17.10 4.00 -1.08
CA LEU A 110 16.96 2.84 -1.94
C LEU A 110 17.24 3.34 -3.34
N ARG A 111 18.43 3.04 -3.89
CA ARG A 111 18.81 3.37 -5.28
C ARG A 111 17.62 3.03 -6.18
N TYR A 112 16.86 4.06 -6.55
CA TYR A 112 15.59 3.95 -7.25
C TYR A 112 15.89 3.49 -8.66
N ASN A 113 16.04 2.18 -8.84
CA ASN A 113 16.30 1.57 -10.12
C ASN A 113 14.98 1.01 -10.63
N LEU A 114 14.31 1.86 -11.43
CA LEU A 114 13.02 1.64 -12.09
C LEU A 114 12.94 0.34 -12.92
N SER A 115 14.07 -0.31 -13.20
CA SER A 115 14.12 -1.60 -13.92
C SER A 115 14.01 -2.84 -13.01
N LYS A 116 14.13 -2.68 -11.67
CA LYS A 116 14.15 -3.79 -10.71
C LYS A 116 12.76 -4.11 -10.16
N LYS A 117 12.56 -5.37 -9.77
CA LYS A 117 11.40 -5.77 -8.96
C LYS A 117 11.53 -5.06 -7.61
N TYR A 118 10.51 -4.31 -7.24
CA TYR A 118 10.34 -3.73 -5.92
C TYR A 118 9.65 -4.78 -5.04
N GLU A 119 10.19 -4.94 -3.83
CA GLU A 119 9.55 -5.66 -2.74
C GLU A 119 9.21 -4.61 -1.69
N MET A 120 7.96 -4.58 -1.24
CA MET A 120 7.49 -3.69 -0.19
C MET A 120 6.78 -4.52 0.88
N VAL A 121 7.12 -4.28 2.14
CA VAL A 121 6.53 -4.95 3.29
C VAL A 121 5.83 -3.91 4.14
N PHE A 122 4.57 -4.14 4.44
CA PHE A 122 3.80 -3.36 5.40
C PHE A 122 3.47 -4.21 6.61
N TRP A 123 3.66 -3.66 7.80
CA TRP A 123 3.10 -4.21 9.03
C TRP A 123 1.85 -3.45 9.40
N ILE A 124 0.81 -4.21 9.70
CA ILE A 124 -0.43 -3.71 10.23
C ILE A 124 -0.42 -4.08 11.70
N MET A 125 -0.40 -3.06 12.55
CA MET A 125 -0.35 -3.21 14.00
C MET A 125 -1.75 -3.49 14.54
N LEU A 126 -1.84 -4.01 15.76
CA LEU A 126 -3.12 -4.33 16.41
C LEU A 126 -4.03 -3.11 16.64
N ASP A 127 -3.44 -1.91 16.70
CA ASP A 127 -4.17 -0.64 16.82
C ASP A 127 -4.63 -0.09 15.45
N GLY A 128 -4.40 -0.82 14.36
CA GLY A 128 -4.76 -0.43 12.99
C GLY A 128 -3.72 0.46 12.30
N SER A 129 -2.64 0.84 12.98
CA SER A 129 -1.55 1.60 12.36
C SER A 129 -0.83 0.78 11.31
N ILE A 130 -0.36 1.43 10.24
CA ILE A 130 0.34 0.75 9.15
C ILE A 130 1.70 1.37 8.92
N TYR A 131 2.73 0.53 8.99
CA TYR A 131 4.11 0.95 8.78
C TYR A 131 4.78 0.22 7.62
N GLU A 132 5.57 0.94 6.85
CA GLU A 132 6.42 0.37 5.79
C GLU A 132 7.74 -0.14 6.41
N THR A 133 7.90 -1.46 6.39
CA THR A 133 8.92 -2.20 7.14
C THR A 133 9.88 -3.00 6.26
N THR A 134 9.96 -2.68 4.96
CA THR A 134 10.88 -3.35 4.04
C THR A 134 12.31 -3.23 4.54
N GLY A 135 12.95 -4.38 4.78
CA GLY A 135 14.34 -4.45 5.19
C GLY A 135 14.66 -3.78 6.53
N ILE A 136 13.67 -3.57 7.39
CA ILE A 136 13.89 -2.98 8.72
C ILE A 136 14.83 -3.88 9.55
N SER A 137 15.87 -3.31 10.15
CA SER A 137 16.77 -4.05 11.03
C SER A 137 16.12 -4.26 12.41
N PRO A 138 16.59 -5.22 13.22
CA PRO A 138 16.14 -5.34 14.60
C PRO A 138 16.30 -4.03 15.40
N GLU A 139 17.42 -3.33 15.26
CA GLU A 139 17.64 -2.05 15.97
C GLU A 139 16.65 -0.98 15.53
N ALA A 140 16.41 -0.88 14.22
CA ALA A 140 15.43 0.06 13.67
C ALA A 140 14.00 -0.30 14.09
N GLU A 141 13.66 -1.59 14.16
CA GLU A 141 12.38 -2.06 14.65
C GLU A 141 12.14 -1.64 16.10
N TRP A 142 13.13 -1.86 16.98
CA TRP A 142 13.05 -1.42 18.37
C TRP A 142 12.91 0.11 18.46
N TYR A 143 13.72 0.86 17.72
CA TYR A 143 13.73 2.32 17.80
C TYR A 143 12.45 2.96 17.23
N TYR A 144 11.97 2.49 16.07
CA TYR A 144 10.86 3.13 15.36
C TYR A 144 9.50 2.55 15.71
N LEU A 145 9.40 1.24 15.95
CA LEU A 145 8.12 0.52 15.99
C LEU A 145 7.74 0.00 17.37
N SER A 146 8.64 0.05 18.36
CA SER A 146 8.26 -0.25 19.74
C SER A 146 7.26 0.79 20.23
N CYS A 147 6.13 0.32 20.75
CA CYS A 147 5.10 1.19 21.31
C CYS A 147 5.44 1.44 22.78
N SER A 148 5.75 2.69 23.12
CA SER A 148 5.89 3.15 24.50
C SER A 148 4.71 4.04 24.88
N ASP A 149 4.67 4.58 26.11
CA ASP A 149 3.57 5.45 26.57
C ASP A 149 3.35 6.70 25.69
N ASN A 150 4.34 7.07 24.87
CA ASN A 150 4.28 8.21 23.94
C ASN A 150 4.00 7.82 22.48
N GLY A 151 3.56 6.59 22.22
CA GLY A 151 3.38 6.07 20.86
C GLY A 151 4.67 5.52 20.26
N ARG A 152 4.72 5.46 18.92
CA ARG A 152 5.89 4.97 18.16
C ARG A 152 6.62 6.13 17.52
N MET A 153 7.94 6.04 17.43
CA MET A 153 8.74 7.06 16.73
C MET A 153 8.48 7.09 15.22
N ALA A 154 7.84 6.04 14.67
CA ALA A 154 7.39 6.00 13.29
C ALA A 154 6.13 6.84 13.02
N ASP A 155 5.38 7.22 14.05
CA ASP A 155 4.10 7.94 13.91
C ASP A 155 4.29 9.26 13.14
N ASN A 156 3.44 9.52 12.16
CA ASN A 156 3.49 10.71 11.29
C ASN A 156 4.80 10.90 10.50
N THR A 157 5.63 9.86 10.39
CA THR A 157 6.84 9.89 9.56
C THR A 157 6.58 9.32 8.16
N ASP A 158 7.59 9.32 7.30
CA ASP A 158 7.52 8.65 5.99
C ASP A 158 7.27 7.13 6.09
N LEU A 159 7.45 6.54 7.27
CA LEU A 159 7.17 5.13 7.54
C LEU A 159 5.69 4.87 7.79
N ASP A 160 4.93 5.87 8.21
CA ASP A 160 3.53 5.74 8.62
C ASP A 160 2.59 5.93 7.42
N TYR A 161 1.94 4.83 7.02
CA TYR A 161 1.01 4.76 5.91
C TYR A 161 -0.45 4.66 6.37
N THR A 162 -0.72 4.85 7.66
CA THR A 162 -2.06 4.69 8.25
C THR A 162 -3.10 5.55 7.54
N ALA A 163 -2.75 6.78 7.15
CA ALA A 163 -3.63 7.71 6.45
C ALA A 163 -4.09 7.24 5.04
N PHE A 164 -3.44 6.24 4.46
CA PHE A 164 -3.78 5.70 3.14
C PHE A 164 -4.69 4.46 3.20
N LEU A 165 -4.93 3.91 4.40
CA LEU A 165 -5.75 2.71 4.56
C LEU A 165 -7.21 3.01 4.26
N ASN A 166 -7.75 2.34 3.24
CA ASN A 166 -9.12 2.48 2.76
C ASN A 166 -9.55 3.93 2.55
N ASN A 167 -8.59 4.83 2.27
CA ASN A 167 -8.86 6.25 2.08
C ASN A 167 -9.26 6.52 0.63
N TRP A 168 -10.45 6.03 0.26
CA TRP A 168 -11.00 6.15 -1.09
C TRP A 168 -11.26 7.59 -1.52
N GLY A 169 -11.40 8.52 -0.55
CA GLY A 169 -11.53 9.95 -0.81
C GLY A 169 -10.31 10.56 -1.52
N LEU A 170 -9.15 9.91 -1.47
CA LEU A 170 -7.96 10.38 -2.18
C LEU A 170 -8.10 10.35 -3.71
N LEU A 171 -9.01 9.54 -4.24
CA LEU A 171 -9.19 9.40 -5.68
C LEU A 171 -9.78 10.66 -6.34
N ASN A 172 -10.45 11.55 -5.57
CA ASN A 172 -10.97 12.86 -6.01
C ASN A 172 -11.52 12.86 -7.47
N LEU A 173 -12.49 11.98 -7.73
CA LEU A 173 -13.17 11.80 -9.02
C LEU A 173 -14.59 12.39 -9.01
#